data_AF-A0A8H7EPZ4-F1
#
_entry.id   AF-A0A8H7EPZ4-F1
#
_cell.length_a   1.000
_cell.length_b   1.000
_cell.length_c   1.000
_cell.angle_alpha   90.00
_cell.angle_beta   90.00
_cell.angle_gamma   90.00
#
_symmetry.space_group_name_H-M   'P 1'
#
loop_
_entity.id
_entity.type
_entity.pdbx_description
1 polymer ?
#
loop_
_entity_poly.entity_id
_entity_poly.type
_entity_poly.pdbx_seq_one_letter_code
_entity_poly.pdbx_strand_id
1 'polypeptide(L)'
;MPPKDMNTVYHVVLQYLSLERHQRQSQIYCHLQHIYDLETELLSVKQDLLDAHYRICEVHSYIKQLYLCNEWVTARRHAYIHERKNSAYERFRQIEEIHGTIKTDIDRELDNLKRMQAHLLGIDQALQCLRELKAKCLRGAAGRSPTIRLRQWMQSFKSIEST
;
A
#
# COMPACT_ATOMS: atom_id res chain seq x y z
N MET A 1 43.84 -18.28 23.47
CA MET A 1 43.22 -17.01 23.06
C MET A 1 41.90 -17.34 22.37
N PRO A 2 40.76 -16.73 22.71
CA PRO A 2 39.57 -16.87 21.89
C PRO A 2 39.85 -16.26 20.51
N PRO A 3 39.38 -16.87 19.41
CA PRO A 3 39.80 -16.50 18.07
C PRO A 3 39.36 -15.07 17.74
N LYS A 4 40.27 -14.29 17.14
CA LYS A 4 40.08 -12.88 16.74
C LYS A 4 38.97 -12.69 15.69
N ASP A 5 38.44 -13.77 15.11
CA ASP A 5 37.48 -13.75 14.00
C ASP A 5 36.01 -13.54 14.39
N MET A 6 35.64 -13.73 15.67
CA MET A 6 34.23 -13.54 16.08
C MET A 6 33.77 -12.08 16.04
N ASN A 7 34.67 -11.12 16.27
CA ASN A 7 34.35 -9.70 16.15
C ASN A 7 34.05 -9.33 14.68
N THR A 8 34.81 -9.87 13.73
CA THR A 8 34.67 -9.56 12.30
C THR A 8 33.33 -10.06 11.75
N VAL A 9 32.94 -11.31 12.04
CA VAL A 9 31.65 -11.86 11.58
C VAL A 9 30.47 -11.13 12.21
N TYR A 10 30.54 -10.81 13.51
CA TYR A 10 29.51 -10.02 14.19
C TYR A 10 29.33 -8.63 13.56
N HIS A 11 30.44 -7.93 13.29
CA HIS A 11 30.40 -6.60 12.68
C HIS A 11 29.89 -6.64 11.24
N VAL A 12 30.25 -7.65 10.46
CA VAL A 12 29.73 -7.87 9.09
C VAL A 12 28.22 -8.12 9.10
N VAL A 13 27.72 -8.97 10.00
CA VAL A 13 26.28 -9.24 10.12
C VAL A 13 25.50 -8.00 10.57
N LEU A 14 26.04 -7.22 11.52
CA LEU A 14 25.43 -5.94 11.91
C LEU A 14 25.38 -4.93 10.76
N GLN A 15 26.47 -4.79 10.01
CA GLN A 15 26.52 -3.86 8.86
C GLN A 15 25.51 -4.27 7.80
N TYR A 16 25.43 -5.57 7.47
CA TYR A 16 24.45 -6.11 6.53
C TYR A 16 23.00 -5.81 6.97
N LEU A 17 22.64 -6.18 8.20
CA LEU A 17 21.29 -5.94 8.73
C LEU A 17 20.94 -4.44 8.83
N SER A 18 21.93 -3.60 9.13
CA SER A 18 21.73 -2.15 9.16
C SER A 18 21.49 -1.58 7.75
N LEU A 19 22.25 -2.03 6.76
CA LEU A 19 22.06 -1.62 5.35
C LEU A 19 20.68 -2.06 4.86
N GLU A 20 20.31 -3.31 5.12
CA GLU A 20 19.03 -3.89 4.70
C GLU A 20 17.85 -3.17 5.37
N ARG A 21 17.95 -2.83 6.66
CA ARG A 21 16.97 -1.98 7.35
C ARG A 21 16.80 -0.63 6.64
N HIS A 22 17.89 0.05 6.31
CA HIS A 22 17.84 1.34 5.62
C HIS A 22 17.22 1.23 4.22
N GLN A 23 17.55 0.19 3.45
CA GLN A 23 16.96 -0.05 2.14
C GLN A 23 15.44 -0.25 2.25
N ARG A 24 14.98 -1.09 3.20
CA ARG A 24 13.56 -1.32 3.44
C ARG A 24 12.83 -0.06 3.91
N GLN A 25 13.45 0.76 4.78
CA GLN A 25 12.90 2.05 5.19
C GLN A 25 12.76 3.05 4.03
N SER A 26 13.76 3.10 3.14
CA SER A 26 13.72 3.94 1.94
C SER A 26 12.56 3.52 1.02
N GLN A 27 12.41 2.21 0.79
CA GLN A 27 11.29 1.68 0.00
C GLN A 27 9.93 2.01 0.64
N ILE A 28 9.80 1.93 1.98
CA ILE A 28 8.56 2.32 2.68
C ILE A 28 8.22 3.78 2.40
N TYR A 29 9.22 4.68 2.43
CA TYR A 29 9.01 6.09 2.12
C TYR A 29 8.50 6.28 0.68
N CYS A 30 9.06 5.55 -0.30
CA CYS A 30 8.56 5.58 -1.68
C CYS A 30 7.10 5.10 -1.78
N HIS A 31 6.74 4.01 -1.11
CA HIS A 31 5.36 3.51 -1.11
C HIS A 31 4.38 4.48 -0.42
N LEU A 32 4.79 5.12 0.68
CA LEU A 32 3.98 6.13 1.36
C LEU A 32 3.72 7.36 0.48
N GLN A 33 4.75 7.81 -0.25
CA GLN A 33 4.59 8.91 -1.20
C GLN A 33 3.62 8.53 -2.32
N HIS A 34 3.76 7.34 -2.88
CA HIS A 34 2.88 6.85 -3.94
C HIS A 34 1.41 6.72 -3.47
N ILE A 35 1.18 6.24 -2.23
CA ILE A 35 -0.16 6.23 -1.64
C ILE A 35 -0.72 7.65 -1.52
N TYR A 36 0.07 8.62 -1.06
CA TYR A 36 -0.38 10.01 -0.94
C TYR A 36 -0.78 10.59 -2.31
N ASP A 37 -0.01 10.29 -3.36
CA ASP A 37 -0.31 10.73 -4.72
C ASP A 37 -1.62 10.09 -5.22
N LEU A 38 -1.83 8.79 -4.99
CA LEU A 38 -3.06 8.07 -5.32
C LEU A 38 -4.27 8.58 -4.52
N GLU A 39 -4.11 8.92 -3.23
CA GLU A 39 -5.16 9.50 -2.40
C GLU A 39 -5.58 10.88 -2.92
N THR A 40 -4.62 11.67 -3.41
CA THR A 40 -4.88 12.97 -4.02
C THR A 40 -5.66 12.81 -5.32
N GLU A 41 -5.29 11.84 -6.17
CA GLU A 41 -6.03 11.51 -7.39
C GLU A 41 -7.45 11.01 -7.06
N LEU A 42 -7.60 10.16 -6.05
CA LEU A 42 -8.90 9.66 -5.59
C LEU A 42 -9.82 10.79 -5.12
N LEU A 43 -9.28 11.83 -4.47
CA LEU A 43 -10.05 13.02 -4.09
C LEU A 43 -10.55 13.78 -5.32
N SER A 44 -9.72 13.93 -6.35
CA SER A 44 -10.13 14.54 -7.62
C SER A 44 -11.26 13.74 -8.29
N VAL A 45 -11.08 12.42 -8.40
CA VAL A 45 -12.08 11.53 -9.01
C VAL A 45 -13.40 11.54 -8.25
N LYS A 46 -13.36 11.63 -6.90
CA LYS A 46 -14.57 11.80 -6.08
C LYS A 46 -15.29 13.11 -6.37
N GLN A 47 -14.56 14.19 -6.61
CA GLN A 47 -15.17 15.46 -7.01
C GLN A 47 -15.83 15.34 -8.39
N ASP A 48 -15.16 14.70 -9.34
CA ASP A 48 -15.71 14.45 -10.68
C ASP A 48 -16.99 13.58 -10.63
N LEU A 49 -17.04 12.58 -9.74
CA LEU A 49 -18.25 11.77 -9.50
C LEU A 49 -19.40 12.62 -8.95
N LEU A 50 -19.13 13.50 -7.99
CA LEU A 50 -20.14 14.40 -7.42
C LEU A 50 -20.70 15.36 -8.49
N ASP A 51 -19.83 15.93 -9.31
CA ASP A 51 -20.21 16.84 -10.39
C ASP A 51 -21.03 16.11 -11.48
N ALA A 52 -20.63 14.88 -11.84
CA ALA A 52 -21.38 14.03 -12.76
C ALA A 52 -22.77 13.67 -12.19
N HIS A 53 -22.85 13.34 -10.91
CA HIS A 53 -24.12 13.08 -10.22
C HIS A 53 -25.04 14.31 -10.24
N TYR A 54 -24.49 15.49 -9.96
CA TYR A 54 -25.25 16.75 -10.00
C TYR A 54 -25.85 17.00 -11.39
N ARG A 55 -25.07 16.79 -12.46
CA ARG A 55 -25.56 16.91 -13.85
C ARG A 55 -26.70 15.93 -14.17
N ILE A 56 -26.62 14.69 -13.68
CA ILE A 56 -27.73 13.72 -13.83
C ILE A 56 -28.99 14.23 -13.14
N CYS A 57 -28.85 14.78 -11.92
CA CYS A 57 -29.96 15.36 -11.16
C CYS A 57 -30.57 16.59 -11.86
N GLU A 58 -29.78 17.44 -12.50
CA GLU A 58 -30.27 18.56 -13.33
C GLU A 58 -31.10 18.06 -14.52
N VAL A 59 -30.60 17.06 -15.26
CA VAL A 59 -31.33 16.45 -16.38
C VAL A 59 -32.65 15.85 -15.89
N HIS A 60 -32.65 15.12 -14.78
CA HIS A 60 -33.87 14.58 -14.18
C HIS A 60 -34.86 15.67 -13.74
N SER A 61 -34.38 16.76 -13.15
CA SER A 61 -35.21 17.89 -12.74
C SER A 61 -35.87 18.57 -13.95
N TYR A 62 -35.12 18.74 -15.04
CA TYR A 62 -35.63 19.27 -16.30
C TYR A 62 -36.70 18.36 -16.92
N ILE A 63 -36.47 17.04 -16.93
CA ILE A 63 -37.48 16.06 -17.39
C ILE A 63 -38.76 16.16 -16.57
N LYS A 64 -38.64 16.28 -15.24
CA LYS A 64 -39.79 16.40 -14.35
C LYS A 64 -40.58 17.68 -14.62
N GLN A 65 -39.91 18.81 -14.88
CA GLN A 65 -40.57 20.06 -15.26
C GLN A 65 -41.35 19.93 -16.57
N LEU A 66 -40.77 19.30 -17.60
CA LEU A 66 -41.46 19.06 -18.87
C LEU A 66 -42.72 18.20 -18.69
N TYR A 67 -42.66 17.17 -17.84
CA TYR A 67 -43.81 16.34 -17.51
C TYR A 67 -44.92 17.14 -16.80
N LEU A 68 -44.57 17.98 -15.83
CA LEU A 68 -45.52 18.81 -15.09
C LEU A 68 -46.17 19.90 -15.95
N CYS A 69 -45.46 20.41 -16.96
CA CYS A 69 -45.99 21.44 -17.87
C CYS A 69 -46.93 20.89 -18.96
N ASN A 70 -47.20 19.58 -19.00
CA ASN A 70 -48.05 18.92 -20.02
C ASN A 70 -47.63 19.23 -21.47
N GLU A 71 -46.39 19.70 -21.69
CA GLU A 71 -45.81 19.75 -23.03
C GLU A 71 -45.59 18.31 -23.47
N TRP A 72 -46.45 17.82 -24.37
CA TRP A 72 -46.21 16.54 -25.04
C TRP A 72 -44.92 16.67 -25.85
N VAL A 73 -43.85 16.15 -25.25
CA VAL A 73 -42.50 16.22 -25.77
C VAL A 73 -42.51 15.56 -27.15
N THR A 74 -42.25 16.34 -28.21
CA THR A 74 -42.12 15.77 -29.55
C THR A 74 -41.09 14.64 -29.54
N ALA A 75 -41.29 13.60 -30.36
CA ALA A 75 -40.41 12.44 -30.40
C ALA A 75 -38.91 12.83 -30.52
N ARG A 76 -38.62 13.93 -31.23
CA ARG A 76 -37.27 14.49 -31.39
C ARG A 76 -36.69 15.08 -30.08
N ARG A 77 -37.48 15.79 -29.27
CA ARG A 77 -37.04 16.26 -27.94
C ARG A 77 -36.88 15.09 -26.96
N HIS A 78 -37.72 14.06 -27.04
CA HIS A 78 -37.60 12.87 -26.19
C HIS A 78 -36.32 12.08 -26.49
N ALA A 79 -35.99 11.89 -27.77
CA ALA A 79 -34.75 11.29 -28.21
C ALA A 79 -33.52 12.07 -27.69
N TYR A 80 -33.54 13.40 -27.79
CA TYR A 80 -32.46 14.27 -27.30
C TYR A 80 -32.23 14.15 -25.79
N ILE A 81 -33.30 14.11 -25.00
CA ILE A 81 -33.24 13.94 -23.55
C ILE A 81 -32.64 12.57 -23.19
N HIS A 82 -33.09 11.51 -23.87
CA HIS A 82 -32.55 10.16 -23.66
C HIS A 82 -31.07 10.06 -24.02
N GLU A 83 -30.65 10.67 -25.12
CA GLU A 83 -29.25 10.74 -25.54
C GLU A 83 -28.39 11.44 -24.48
N ARG A 84 -28.84 12.60 -23.97
CA ARG A 84 -28.13 13.33 -22.91
C ARG A 84 -28.05 12.54 -21.60
N LYS A 85 -29.15 11.89 -21.21
CA LYS A 85 -29.18 11.01 -20.04
C LYS A 85 -28.17 9.87 -20.21
N ASN A 86 -28.21 9.16 -21.34
CA ASN A 86 -27.31 8.03 -21.60
C ASN A 86 -25.84 8.46 -21.59
N SER A 87 -25.52 9.59 -22.22
CA SER A 87 -24.16 10.16 -22.22
C SER A 87 -23.68 10.51 -20.81
N ALA A 88 -24.55 11.07 -19.96
CA ALA A 88 -24.21 11.36 -18.57
C ALA A 88 -23.96 10.08 -17.75
N TYR A 89 -24.78 9.05 -17.93
CA TYR A 89 -24.60 7.74 -17.29
C TYR A 89 -23.31 7.05 -17.73
N GLU A 90 -22.98 7.10 -19.02
CA GLU A 90 -21.76 6.50 -19.55
C GLU A 90 -20.51 7.18 -18.97
N ARG A 91 -20.51 8.52 -18.89
CA ARG A 91 -19.45 9.27 -18.20
C ARG A 91 -19.35 8.90 -16.72
N PHE A 92 -20.48 8.82 -16.02
CA PHE A 92 -20.50 8.44 -14.60
C PHE A 92 -19.86 7.06 -14.38
N ARG A 93 -20.23 6.08 -15.22
CA ARG A 93 -19.67 4.72 -15.17
C ARG A 93 -18.16 4.70 -15.42
N GLN A 94 -17.67 5.46 -16.40
CA GLN A 94 -16.23 5.56 -16.67
C GLN A 94 -15.46 6.08 -15.46
N ILE A 95 -15.99 7.09 -14.78
CA ILE A 95 -15.38 7.65 -13.57
C ILE A 95 -15.42 6.64 -12.42
N GLU A 96 -16.50 5.86 -12.27
CA GLU A 96 -16.56 4.77 -11.28
C GLU A 96 -15.53 3.66 -11.52
N GLU A 97 -15.29 3.30 -12.79
CA GLU A 97 -14.27 2.31 -13.16
C GLU A 97 -12.86 2.79 -12.80
N ILE A 98 -12.55 4.07 -13.04
CA ILE A 98 -11.29 4.70 -12.62
C ILE A 98 -11.17 4.70 -11.10
N HIS A 99 -12.22 5.11 -10.38
CA HIS A 99 -12.25 5.08 -8.91
C HIS A 99 -11.99 3.67 -8.35
N GLY A 100 -12.61 2.64 -8.94
CA GLY A 100 -12.39 1.25 -8.55
C GLY A 100 -10.95 0.78 -8.76
N THR A 101 -10.32 1.22 -9.84
CA THR A 101 -8.92 0.90 -10.15
C THR A 101 -7.97 1.52 -9.13
N ILE A 102 -8.09 2.83 -8.88
CA ILE A 102 -7.25 3.55 -7.91
C ILE A 102 -7.39 2.94 -6.51
N LYS A 103 -8.60 2.58 -6.10
CA LYS A 103 -8.83 1.91 -4.80
C LYS A 103 -8.08 0.58 -4.70
N THR A 104 -8.12 -0.22 -5.77
CA THR A 104 -7.43 -1.51 -5.84
C THR A 104 -5.92 -1.33 -5.75
N ASP A 105 -5.37 -0.31 -6.40
CA ASP A 105 -3.95 0.02 -6.31
C ASP A 105 -3.54 0.47 -4.89
N ILE A 106 -4.35 1.30 -4.22
CA ILE A 106 -4.11 1.68 -2.82
C ILE A 106 -4.11 0.43 -1.91
N ASP A 107 -5.11 -0.44 -2.05
CA ASP A 107 -5.18 -1.68 -1.27
C ASP A 107 -3.94 -2.56 -1.48
N ARG A 108 -3.44 -2.65 -2.72
CA ARG A 108 -2.18 -3.36 -3.05
C ARG A 108 -0.97 -2.72 -2.37
N GLU A 109 -0.85 -1.40 -2.38
CA GLU A 109 0.28 -0.70 -1.74
C GLU A 109 0.24 -0.84 -0.21
N LEU A 110 -0.95 -0.84 0.40
CA LEU A 110 -1.10 -1.12 1.83
C LEU A 110 -0.64 -2.53 2.19
N ASP A 111 -0.93 -3.53 1.37
CA ASP A 111 -0.46 -4.90 1.60
C ASP A 111 1.05 -5.05 1.40
N ASN A 112 1.65 -4.30 0.45
CA ASN A 112 3.10 -4.18 0.33
C ASN A 112 3.72 -3.61 1.60
N LEU A 113 3.17 -2.50 2.12
CA LEU A 113 3.64 -1.86 3.35
C LEU A 113 3.56 -2.79 4.56
N LYS A 114 2.47 -3.54 4.73
CA LYS A 114 2.34 -4.53 5.82
C LYS A 114 3.45 -5.59 5.76
N ARG A 115 3.75 -6.12 4.57
CA ARG A 115 4.85 -7.09 4.37
C ARG A 115 6.18 -6.48 4.76
N MET A 116 6.47 -5.27 4.29
CA MET A 116 7.71 -4.55 4.60
C MET A 116 7.86 -4.23 6.08
N GLN A 117 6.78 -3.87 6.76
CA GLN A 117 6.76 -3.65 8.20
C GLN A 117 7.11 -4.94 8.97
N ALA A 118 6.58 -6.09 8.53
CA ALA A 118 6.93 -7.38 9.13
C ALA A 118 8.43 -7.71 8.96
N HIS A 119 9.01 -7.44 7.79
CA HIS A 119 10.45 -7.60 7.56
C HIS A 119 11.29 -6.70 8.49
N LEU A 120 10.92 -5.42 8.64
CA LEU A 120 11.60 -4.50 9.56
C LEU A 120 11.55 -4.98 11.00
N LEU A 121 10.39 -5.47 11.46
CA LEU A 121 10.24 -6.04 12.80
C LEU A 121 11.16 -7.26 12.99
N GLY A 122 11.27 -8.12 11.98
CA GLY A 122 12.19 -9.26 11.99
C GLY A 122 13.67 -8.84 12.08
N ILE A 123 14.07 -7.79 11.34
CA ILE A 123 15.43 -7.23 11.42
C ILE A 123 15.70 -6.64 12.81
N ASP A 124 14.76 -5.90 13.39
CA ASP A 124 14.90 -5.31 14.72
C ASP A 124 15.05 -6.39 15.81
N GLN A 125 14.25 -7.46 15.75
CA GLN A 125 14.39 -8.61 16.64
C GLN A 125 15.76 -9.30 16.51
N ALA A 126 16.25 -9.45 15.27
CA ALA A 126 17.57 -10.03 15.01
C ALA A 126 18.71 -9.17 15.59
N LEU A 127 18.65 -7.85 15.38
CA LEU A 127 19.60 -6.90 15.94
C LEU A 127 19.58 -6.94 17.48
N GLN A 128 18.40 -7.03 18.10
CA GLN A 128 18.28 -7.18 19.54
C GLN A 128 18.91 -8.49 20.03
N CYS A 129 18.61 -9.62 19.39
CA CYS A 129 19.21 -10.91 19.72
C CYS A 129 20.74 -10.86 19.64
N LEU A 130 21.30 -10.23 18.60
CA LEU A 130 22.75 -10.05 18.45
C LEU A 130 23.36 -9.19 19.56
N ARG A 131 22.68 -8.10 19.98
CA ARG A 131 23.12 -7.27 21.10
C ARG A 131 23.12 -8.04 22.42
N GLU A 132 22.08 -8.83 22.68
CA GLU A 132 21.98 -9.69 23.86
C GLU A 132 23.07 -10.77 23.88
N LEU A 133 23.34 -11.38 22.72
CA LEU A 133 24.42 -12.34 22.53
C LEU A 133 25.78 -11.74 22.85
N LYS A 134 26.10 -10.56 22.29
CA LYS A 134 27.32 -9.83 22.61
C LYS A 134 27.42 -9.55 24.12
N ALA A 135 26.34 -9.10 24.74
CA ALA A 135 26.32 -8.83 26.18
C ALA A 135 26.49 -10.09 27.05
N LYS A 136 26.02 -11.25 26.60
CA LYS A 136 26.20 -12.54 27.30
C LYS A 136 27.61 -13.11 27.12
N CYS A 137 28.20 -12.97 25.93
CA CYS A 137 29.58 -13.36 25.65
C CYS A 137 30.58 -12.50 26.45
N LEU A 138 30.35 -11.19 26.58
CA LEU A 138 31.15 -10.30 27.42
C LEU A 138 31.03 -10.62 28.92
N ARG A 139 29.92 -11.25 29.34
CA ARG A 139 29.65 -11.64 30.74
C ARG A 139 30.07 -13.08 31.07
N GLY A 140 30.75 -13.80 30.18
CA GLY A 140 31.37 -15.10 30.47
C GLY A 140 30.42 -16.29 30.66
N ALA A 141 29.18 -16.23 30.13
CA ALA A 141 28.21 -17.33 30.30
C ALA A 141 28.54 -18.54 29.41
N ALA A 142 29.23 -19.53 30.00
CA ALA A 142 29.41 -20.86 29.46
C ALA A 142 28.07 -21.63 29.48
N GLY A 143 27.36 -21.66 28.36
CA GLY A 143 26.11 -22.42 28.28
C GLY A 143 25.50 -22.45 26.89
N ARG A 144 25.75 -23.55 26.16
CA ARG A 144 25.21 -23.94 24.84
C ARG A 144 25.44 -22.92 23.70
N SER A 145 26.31 -23.33 22.77
CA SER A 145 26.86 -22.51 21.69
C SER A 145 25.82 -21.59 21.01
N PRO A 146 25.94 -20.26 21.21
CA PRO A 146 25.05 -19.29 20.60
C PRO A 146 25.10 -19.27 19.06
N THR A 147 26.15 -19.83 18.49
CA THR A 147 26.33 -20.07 17.06
C THR A 147 25.28 -21.02 16.49
N ILE A 148 24.75 -21.96 17.29
CA ILE A 148 23.70 -22.89 16.85
C ILE A 148 22.37 -22.17 16.69
N ARG A 149 22.01 -21.25 17.61
CA ARG A 149 20.78 -20.44 17.51
C ARG A 149 20.87 -19.43 16.37
N LEU A 150 22.02 -18.79 16.17
CA LEU A 150 22.25 -17.89 15.04
C LEU A 150 22.13 -18.65 13.70
N ARG A 151 22.71 -19.85 13.61
CA ARG A 151 22.67 -20.68 12.40
C ARG A 151 21.25 -21.21 12.13
N GLN A 152 20.50 -21.62 13.15
CA GLN A 152 19.09 -22.00 13.03
C GLN A 152 18.23 -20.82 12.58
N TRP A 153 18.43 -19.63 13.15
CA TRP A 153 17.70 -18.43 12.73
C TRP A 153 18.04 -17.99 11.30
N MET A 154 19.32 -18.02 10.91
CA MET A 154 19.73 -17.74 9.52
C MET A 154 19.12 -18.74 8.52
N GLN A 155 18.92 -20.00 8.91
CA GLN A 155 18.24 -21.00 8.09
C GLN A 155 16.74 -20.70 7.96
N SER A 156 16.07 -20.30 9.05
CA SER A 156 14.66 -19.88 9.02
C SER A 156 14.43 -18.57 8.25
N PHE A 157 15.42 -17.66 8.23
CA PHE A 157 15.35 -16.41 7.48
C PHE A 157 15.40 -16.66 5.96
N LYS A 158 16.32 -17.54 5.51
CA LYS A 158 16.42 -17.91 4.08
C LYS A 158 15.19 -18.64 3.54
N SER A 159 14.45 -19.38 4.37
CA SER A 159 13.20 -20.02 3.96
C SER A 159 12.04 -19.05 3.77
N ILE A 160 12.09 -17.86 4.38
CA ILE A 160 11.05 -16.82 4.22
C ILE A 160 11.28 -16.01 2.93
N GLU A 161 12.53 -15.86 2.47
CA GLU A 161 12.85 -15.19 1.20
C GLU A 161 12.56 -16.04 -0.05
N SER A 162 12.28 -17.34 0.12
CA SER A 162 12.04 -18.29 -0.99
C SER A 162 10.55 -18.64 -1.21
N THR A 163 9.66 -17.94 -0.50
CA THR A 163 8.19 -17.98 -0.63
C THR A 163 7.66 -16.59 -0.94
#